data_AF-A0A924VC98-F1
#
_entry.id   AF-A0A924VC98-F1
#
_cell.length_a   1.000
_cell.length_b   1.000
_cell.length_c   1.000
_cell.angle_alpha   90.00
_cell.angle_beta   90.00
_cell.angle_gamma   90.00
#
_symmetry.space_group_name_H-M   'P 1'
#
loop_
_entity.id
_entity.type
_entity.pdbx_description
1 polymer ?
#
loop_
_entity_poly.entity_id
_entity_poly.type
_entity_poly.pdbx_seq_one_letter_code
_entity_poly.pdbx_strand_id
1 'polypeptide(L)'
;MNHKPLSTALILAGFISSNNAFANDSAELEELRNQVQELSQQVKVLARKGEITEEETVSAKKATPVVKASPSGFGFESADGKNVIKLRGLLQADYRSFQDGANDVRNRSNNRAGNLDANGFHDANDTALLRRIRPTIEGTLNDKYDFRFTPDFGNGNTQIIDAYIDARLSPSFKIRAGKYK
;
A
#
# COMPACT_ATOMS: atom_id res chain seq x y z
N MET A 1 -26.86 -7.97 -0.87
CA MET A 1 -27.60 -8.93 -0.03
C MET A 1 -27.78 -10.21 -0.84
N ASN A 2 -27.03 -11.25 -0.51
CA ASN A 2 -27.16 -12.60 -1.09
C ASN A 2 -26.94 -13.58 0.07
N HIS A 3 -28.01 -14.14 0.61
CA HIS A 3 -27.93 -15.18 1.65
C HIS A 3 -28.10 -16.53 0.98
N LYS A 4 -27.07 -17.39 1.10
CA LYS A 4 -27.19 -18.82 0.79
C LYS A 4 -27.59 -19.56 2.08
N PRO A 5 -28.60 -20.44 2.07
CA PRO A 5 -28.89 -21.29 3.22
C PRO A 5 -27.93 -22.50 3.20
N LEU A 6 -27.10 -22.66 4.23
CA LEU A 6 -26.31 -23.89 4.39
C LEU A 6 -27.11 -24.86 5.27
N SER A 7 -27.64 -25.90 4.64
CA SER A 7 -28.40 -26.98 5.26
C SER A 7 -27.57 -27.72 6.29
N THR A 8 -28.04 -27.74 7.53
CA THR A 8 -27.54 -28.59 8.62
C THR A 8 -28.01 -30.02 8.38
N ALA A 9 -27.09 -30.92 8.01
CA ALA A 9 -27.37 -32.34 7.95
C ALA A 9 -27.25 -32.94 9.36
N LEU A 10 -28.39 -33.19 9.99
CA LEU A 10 -28.52 -33.96 11.23
C LEU A 10 -28.38 -35.45 10.88
N ILE A 11 -27.21 -36.05 11.12
CA ILE A 11 -27.05 -37.50 11.01
C ILE A 11 -27.54 -38.11 12.32
N LEU A 12 -28.83 -38.45 12.36
CA LEU A 12 -29.44 -39.27 13.39
C LEU A 12 -29.27 -40.74 12.99
N ALA A 13 -28.19 -41.38 13.43
CA ALA A 13 -28.03 -42.83 13.35
C ALA A 13 -28.26 -43.42 14.74
N GLY A 14 -29.54 -43.65 15.07
CA GLY A 14 -29.93 -44.47 16.20
C GLY A 14 -29.80 -45.95 15.83
N PHE A 15 -28.78 -46.62 16.36
CA PHE A 15 -28.79 -48.07 16.52
C PHE A 15 -28.99 -48.36 18.01
N ILE A 16 -30.24 -48.57 18.42
CA ILE A 16 -30.55 -49.17 19.72
C ILE A 16 -30.44 -50.68 19.52
N SER A 17 -29.24 -51.22 19.71
CA SER A 17 -29.03 -52.64 19.90
C SER A 17 -29.07 -52.92 21.39
N SER A 18 -30.25 -53.25 21.91
CA SER A 18 -30.44 -53.72 23.28
C SER A 18 -29.91 -55.15 23.41
N ASN A 19 -28.60 -55.28 23.64
CA ASN A 19 -28.01 -56.49 24.21
C ASN A 19 -27.77 -56.23 25.69
N ASN A 20 -28.71 -56.66 26.53
CA ASN A 20 -28.46 -56.83 27.96
C ASN A 20 -27.58 -58.07 28.14
N ALA A 21 -26.27 -57.86 28.20
CA ALA A 21 -25.33 -58.80 28.81
C ALA A 21 -24.45 -57.99 29.77
N PHE A 22 -24.83 -57.96 31.04
CA PHE A 22 -23.98 -57.44 32.11
C PHE A 22 -22.85 -58.43 32.36
N ALA A 23 -21.75 -58.29 31.64
CA ALA A 23 -20.42 -58.64 32.13
C ALA A 23 -19.65 -57.32 32.23
N ASN A 24 -19.79 -56.69 33.38
CA ASN A 24 -19.08 -55.46 33.72
C ASN A 24 -17.65 -55.86 34.14
N ASP A 25 -16.85 -56.37 33.19
CA ASP A 25 -15.49 -56.79 33.47
C ASP A 25 -14.68 -55.55 33.83
N SER A 26 -14.14 -55.53 35.05
CA SER A 26 -13.42 -54.39 35.60
C SER A 26 -12.28 -53.90 34.70
N ALA A 27 -11.71 -54.82 33.91
CA ALA A 27 -10.62 -54.55 32.97
C ALA A 27 -11.05 -53.68 31.78
N GLU A 28 -12.19 -53.94 31.15
CA GLU A 28 -12.68 -53.14 30.00
C GLU A 28 -13.08 -51.72 30.46
N LEU A 29 -13.65 -51.63 31.66
CA LEU A 29 -14.02 -50.36 32.28
C LEU A 29 -12.78 -49.52 32.65
N GLU A 30 -11.69 -50.18 33.04
CA GLU A 30 -10.38 -49.54 33.29
C GLU A 30 -9.71 -49.09 31.98
N GLU A 31 -9.78 -49.89 30.92
CA GLU A 31 -9.29 -49.53 29.59
C GLU A 31 -10.04 -48.31 29.00
N LEU A 32 -11.37 -48.30 29.07
CA LEU A 32 -12.19 -47.15 28.68
C LEU A 32 -11.86 -45.89 29.50
N ARG A 33 -11.61 -46.02 30.81
CA ARG A 33 -11.18 -44.88 31.66
C ARG A 33 -9.82 -44.35 31.23
N ASN A 34 -8.87 -45.24 30.91
CA ASN A 34 -7.56 -44.86 30.40
C ASN A 34 -7.68 -44.15 29.05
N GLN A 35 -8.52 -44.65 28.14
CA GLN A 35 -8.77 -44.01 26.85
C GLN A 35 -9.42 -42.63 26.98
N VAL A 36 -10.38 -42.47 27.90
CA VAL A 36 -10.99 -41.16 28.21
C VAL A 36 -9.96 -40.17 28.78
N GLN A 37 -9.07 -40.63 29.67
CA GLN A 37 -7.99 -39.79 30.20
C GLN A 37 -7.02 -39.37 29.08
N GLU A 38 -6.61 -40.29 28.22
CA GLU A 38 -5.74 -40.01 27.07
C GLU A 38 -6.39 -39.00 26.11
N LEU A 39 -7.64 -39.24 25.70
CA LEU A 39 -8.39 -38.31 24.85
C LEU A 39 -8.52 -36.94 25.50
N SER A 40 -8.77 -36.87 26.81
CA SER A 40 -8.83 -35.59 27.52
C SER A 40 -7.50 -34.83 27.46
N GLN A 41 -6.37 -35.55 27.52
CA GLN A 41 -5.04 -34.98 27.42
C GLN A 41 -4.74 -34.51 25.99
N GLN A 42 -5.11 -35.30 24.98
CA GLN A 42 -4.98 -34.92 23.58
C GLN A 42 -5.80 -33.66 23.26
N VAL A 43 -7.05 -33.55 23.77
CA VAL A 43 -7.89 -32.36 23.61
C VAL A 43 -7.25 -31.12 24.26
N LYS A 44 -6.70 -31.24 25.48
CA LYS A 44 -5.99 -30.13 26.14
C LYS A 44 -4.76 -29.67 25.34
N VAL A 45 -3.99 -30.61 24.79
CA VAL A 45 -2.82 -30.31 23.95
C VAL A 45 -3.26 -29.63 22.65
N LEU A 46 -4.34 -30.10 22.02
CA LEU A 46 -4.86 -29.51 20.80
C LEU A 46 -5.39 -28.08 21.04
N ALA A 47 -6.10 -27.86 22.14
CA ALA A 47 -6.56 -26.52 22.54
C ALA A 47 -5.38 -25.55 22.72
N ARG A 48 -4.32 -25.97 23.44
CA ARG A 48 -3.11 -25.16 23.61
C ARG A 48 -2.39 -24.89 22.29
N LYS A 49 -2.31 -25.88 21.39
CA LYS A 49 -1.76 -25.67 20.04
C LYS A 49 -2.57 -24.63 19.27
N GLY A 50 -3.90 -24.69 19.37
CA GLY A 50 -4.81 -23.67 18.83
C GLY A 50 -4.47 -22.26 19.34
N GLU A 51 -4.41 -22.07 20.65
CA GLU A 51 -4.05 -20.80 21.29
C GLU A 51 -2.68 -20.29 20.83
N ILE A 52 -1.65 -21.15 20.80
CA ILE A 52 -0.31 -20.79 20.31
C ILE A 52 -0.37 -20.35 18.85
N THR A 53 -1.08 -21.07 17.98
CA THR A 53 -1.20 -20.67 16.56
C THR A 53 -1.97 -19.36 16.39
N GLU A 54 -2.97 -19.09 17.22
CA GLU A 54 -3.68 -17.80 17.22
C GLU A 54 -2.76 -16.67 17.68
N GLU A 55 -1.99 -16.87 18.75
CA GLU A 55 -1.01 -15.89 19.23
C GLU A 55 0.11 -15.65 18.20
N GLU A 56 0.64 -16.70 17.59
CA GLU A 56 1.64 -16.63 16.52
C GLU A 56 1.09 -15.95 15.28
N THR A 57 -0.15 -16.22 14.87
CA THR A 57 -0.76 -15.54 13.71
C THR A 57 -1.07 -14.08 13.99
N VAL A 58 -1.49 -13.72 15.21
CA VAL A 58 -1.67 -12.33 15.64
C VAL A 58 -0.32 -11.60 15.71
N SER A 59 0.72 -12.25 16.22
CA SER A 59 2.09 -11.73 16.26
C SER A 59 2.68 -11.56 14.85
N ALA A 60 2.50 -12.55 13.98
CA ALA A 60 2.94 -12.51 12.59
C ALA A 60 2.20 -11.44 11.78
N LYS A 61 0.89 -11.25 12.01
CA LYS A 61 0.12 -10.14 11.42
C LYS A 61 0.66 -8.78 11.87
N LYS A 62 1.15 -8.65 13.11
CA LYS A 62 1.83 -7.44 13.63
C LYS A 62 3.28 -7.28 13.13
N ALA A 63 3.86 -8.28 12.49
CA ALA A 63 5.22 -8.21 11.94
C ALA A 63 5.24 -8.04 10.41
N THR A 64 4.18 -8.45 9.72
CA THR A 64 4.14 -8.47 8.25
C THR A 64 3.90 -7.07 7.69
N PRO A 65 4.81 -6.50 6.89
CA PRO A 65 4.59 -5.21 6.25
C PRO A 65 3.47 -5.28 5.21
N VAL A 66 2.66 -4.23 5.15
CA VAL A 66 1.56 -4.10 4.19
C VAL A 66 2.06 -3.37 2.95
N VAL A 67 1.91 -4.01 1.79
CA VAL A 67 2.20 -3.41 0.48
C VAL A 67 0.92 -2.80 -0.09
N LYS A 68 0.97 -1.54 -0.51
CA LYS A 68 -0.15 -0.81 -1.12
C LYS A 68 0.22 -0.42 -2.54
N ALA A 69 -0.62 -0.78 -3.51
CA ALA A 69 -0.54 -0.33 -4.89
C ALA A 69 -1.92 0.17 -5.34
N SER A 70 -1.99 1.43 -5.75
CA SER A 70 -3.26 2.09 -6.10
C SER A 70 -3.03 3.18 -7.15
N PRO A 71 -4.09 3.78 -7.74
CA PRO A 71 -3.94 4.95 -8.60
C PRO A 71 -3.24 6.13 -7.91
N SER A 72 -3.26 6.19 -6.58
CA SER A 72 -2.59 7.23 -5.80
C SER A 72 -1.08 7.01 -5.61
N GLY A 73 -0.56 5.85 -6.03
CA GLY A 73 0.85 5.47 -5.96
C GLY A 73 1.11 4.12 -5.30
N PHE A 74 2.39 3.86 -5.02
CA PHE A 74 2.89 2.66 -4.35
C PHE A 74 3.36 3.00 -2.94
N GLY A 75 3.28 2.05 -2.01
CA GLY A 75 3.81 2.25 -0.67
C GLY A 75 3.94 0.97 0.15
N PHE A 76 4.71 1.10 1.23
CA PHE A 76 4.93 0.10 2.26
C PHE A 76 4.53 0.68 3.60
N GLU A 77 3.91 -0.12 4.44
CA GLU A 77 3.47 0.28 5.78
C GLU A 77 3.81 -0.83 6.78
N SER A 78 4.37 -0.47 7.93
CA SER A 78 4.55 -1.43 9.03
C SER A 78 3.17 -1.88 9.52
N ALA A 79 3.08 -3.09 10.05
CA ALA A 79 1.78 -3.61 10.49
C ALA A 79 1.11 -2.78 11.61
N ASP A 80 1.90 -2.04 12.39
CA ASP A 80 1.41 -1.11 13.41
C ASP A 80 1.03 0.28 12.87
N GLY A 81 1.20 0.51 11.56
CA GLY A 81 0.89 1.76 10.87
C GLY A 81 1.84 2.92 11.18
N LYS A 82 2.84 2.73 12.04
CA LYS A 82 3.73 3.83 12.51
C LYS A 82 4.80 4.20 11.51
N ASN A 83 5.16 3.30 10.62
CA ASN A 83 6.15 3.52 9.57
C ASN A 83 5.48 3.36 8.21
N VAL A 84 5.55 4.39 7.38
CA VAL A 84 4.93 4.43 6.06
C VAL A 84 5.94 5.00 5.08
N ILE A 85 6.12 4.37 3.93
CA ILE A 85 6.89 4.91 2.80
C ILE A 85 5.99 4.86 1.57
N LYS A 86 5.94 5.96 0.82
CA LYS A 86 5.16 6.11 -0.41
C LYS A 86 6.07 6.59 -1.53
N LEU A 87 5.93 5.95 -2.69
CA LEU A 87 6.52 6.37 -3.95
C LEU A 87 5.41 6.90 -4.85
N ARG A 88 5.56 8.17 -5.25
CA ARG A 88 4.68 8.87 -6.18
C ARG A 88 5.49 9.44 -7.32
N GLY A 89 4.82 9.83 -8.39
CA GLY A 89 5.46 10.47 -9.53
C GLY A 89 4.55 11.50 -10.19
N LEU A 90 5.15 12.59 -10.69
CA LEU A 90 4.52 13.48 -11.65
C LEU A 90 5.35 13.50 -12.93
N LEU A 91 4.71 13.13 -14.03
CA LEU A 91 5.25 13.25 -15.38
C LEU A 91 4.41 14.28 -16.15
N GLN A 92 5.06 15.30 -16.70
CA GLN A 92 4.42 16.26 -17.61
C GLN A 92 5.24 16.34 -18.89
N ALA A 93 4.62 15.95 -20.00
CA ALA A 93 5.16 16.09 -21.34
C ALA A 93 4.32 17.13 -22.09
N ASP A 94 4.99 18.10 -22.70
CA ASP A 94 4.36 19.16 -23.47
C ASP A 94 4.83 19.06 -24.93
N TYR A 95 3.91 19.27 -25.86
CA TYR A 95 4.20 19.63 -27.24
C TYR A 95 3.69 21.05 -27.49
N ARG A 96 4.52 21.90 -28.08
CA ARG A 96 4.15 23.27 -28.46
C ARG A 96 4.30 23.42 -29.95
N SER A 97 3.22 23.86 -30.58
CA SER A 97 3.16 24.14 -32.01
C SER A 97 2.96 25.62 -32.26
N PHE A 98 3.71 26.18 -33.21
CA PHE A 98 3.63 27.57 -33.59
C PHE A 98 3.16 27.67 -35.04
N GLN A 99 1.90 28.05 -35.23
CA GLN A 99 1.25 28.06 -36.55
C GLN A 99 1.17 29.46 -37.14
N ASP A 100 0.84 30.45 -36.31
CA ASP A 100 0.80 31.86 -36.70
C ASP A 100 1.64 32.75 -35.76
N GLY A 101 2.19 33.85 -36.31
CA GLY A 101 2.97 34.84 -35.56
C GLY A 101 2.70 36.28 -36.00
N ALA A 102 2.81 37.22 -35.05
CA ALA A 102 2.66 38.65 -35.30
C ALA A 102 4.02 39.30 -35.60
N ASN A 103 4.55 39.06 -36.80
CA ASN A 103 5.77 39.70 -37.27
C ASN A 103 5.41 40.92 -38.12
N ASP A 104 5.05 42.03 -37.48
CA ASP A 104 4.87 43.31 -38.18
C ASP A 104 6.14 44.15 -38.09
N VAL A 105 6.82 44.32 -39.22
CA VAL A 105 7.86 45.34 -39.33
C VAL A 105 7.53 46.37 -40.42
N ARG A 106 6.58 46.12 -41.34
CA ARG A 106 6.19 47.04 -42.44
C ARG A 106 4.82 46.72 -43.07
N ASN A 107 3.82 46.29 -42.30
CA ASN A 107 2.45 46.06 -42.79
C ASN A 107 2.36 45.03 -43.95
N ARG A 108 3.25 44.01 -43.94
CA ARG A 108 3.25 42.88 -44.89
C ARG A 108 2.89 41.61 -44.12
N SER A 109 1.61 41.43 -43.86
CA SER A 109 1.07 40.32 -43.07
C SER A 109 1.18 39.00 -43.84
N ASN A 110 2.30 38.30 -43.66
CA ASN A 110 2.32 36.86 -43.78
C ASN A 110 2.32 36.35 -42.34
N ASN A 111 1.21 35.75 -41.89
CA ASN A 111 0.97 35.28 -40.52
C ASN A 111 1.96 34.20 -40.04
N ARG A 112 3.13 34.01 -40.66
CA ARG A 112 4.07 32.93 -40.34
C ARG A 112 4.68 33.10 -38.96
N ALA A 113 4.60 32.06 -38.14
CA ALA A 113 5.23 32.02 -36.83
C ALA A 113 6.77 32.06 -36.94
N GLY A 114 7.39 33.01 -36.25
CA GLY A 114 8.83 33.25 -36.34
C GLY A 114 9.23 34.55 -35.64
N ASN A 115 10.49 34.94 -35.76
CA ASN A 115 11.03 36.22 -35.28
C ASN A 115 11.83 36.90 -36.40
N LEU A 116 11.76 38.24 -36.49
CA LEU A 116 12.57 39.04 -37.42
C LEU A 116 13.66 39.78 -36.64
N ASP A 117 14.92 39.54 -36.98
CA ASP A 117 16.07 40.29 -36.43
C ASP A 117 16.94 40.92 -37.54
N ALA A 118 18.11 41.47 -37.17
CA ALA A 118 19.02 42.14 -38.10
C ALA A 118 19.59 41.21 -39.20
N ASN A 119 19.58 39.90 -38.99
CA ASN A 119 20.07 38.88 -39.92
C ASN A 119 18.96 38.29 -40.80
N GLY A 120 17.69 38.60 -40.53
CA GLY A 120 16.55 38.19 -41.33
C GLY A 120 15.44 37.50 -40.52
N PHE A 121 14.51 36.88 -41.25
CA PHE A 121 13.38 36.18 -40.65
C PHE A 121 13.77 34.75 -40.29
N HIS A 122 13.47 34.35 -39.06
CA HIS A 122 13.72 33.03 -38.51
C HIS A 122 12.41 32.34 -38.14
N ASP A 123 12.16 31.16 -38.70
CA ASP A 123 10.96 30.38 -38.41
C ASP A 123 10.89 29.94 -36.95
N ALA A 124 9.69 29.96 -36.38
CA ALA A 124 9.45 29.35 -35.08
C ALA A 124 9.52 27.82 -35.24
N ASN A 125 10.23 27.17 -34.33
CA ASN A 125 10.33 25.72 -34.30
C ASN A 125 9.37 25.17 -33.24
N ASP A 126 8.63 24.13 -33.61
CA ASP A 126 7.85 23.35 -32.66
C ASP A 126 8.77 22.69 -31.63
N THR A 127 8.29 22.56 -30.39
CA THR A 127 9.08 22.00 -29.29
C THR A 127 8.34 20.85 -28.60
N ALA A 128 9.03 19.75 -28.37
CA ALA A 128 8.59 18.68 -27.50
C ALA A 128 9.51 18.65 -26.27
N LEU A 129 8.94 18.68 -25.06
CA LEU A 129 9.75 18.59 -23.86
C LEU A 129 9.06 17.86 -22.71
N LEU A 130 9.88 17.27 -21.85
CA LEU A 130 9.45 16.76 -20.55
C LEU A 130 9.55 17.90 -19.54
N ARG A 131 8.44 18.57 -19.26
CA ARG A 131 8.41 19.77 -18.43
C ARG A 131 8.66 19.47 -16.96
N ARG A 132 8.18 18.32 -16.48
CA ARG A 132 8.36 17.87 -15.10
C ARG A 132 8.54 16.36 -15.08
N ILE A 133 9.59 15.92 -14.42
CA ILE A 133 9.82 14.51 -14.12
C ILE A 133 10.16 14.47 -12.64
N ARG A 134 9.13 14.28 -11.80
CA ARG A 134 9.24 14.38 -10.35
C ARG A 134 8.85 13.07 -9.68
N PRO A 135 9.80 12.14 -9.49
CA PRO A 135 9.60 11.10 -8.53
C PRO A 135 9.58 11.72 -7.13
N THR A 136 8.66 11.29 -6.28
CA THR A 136 8.54 11.74 -4.90
C THR A 136 8.58 10.52 -4.00
N ILE A 137 9.53 10.52 -3.06
CA ILE A 137 9.52 9.59 -1.94
C ILE A 137 9.09 10.38 -0.72
N GLU A 138 8.03 9.92 -0.06
CA GLU A 138 7.51 10.54 1.15
C GLU A 138 7.10 9.48 2.15
N GLY A 139 7.00 9.84 3.42
CA GLY A 139 6.65 8.86 4.42
C GLY A 139 6.57 9.42 5.83
N THR A 140 6.30 8.51 6.74
CA THR A 140 6.22 8.73 8.18
C THR A 140 7.07 7.68 8.87
N LEU A 141 7.86 8.10 9.85
CA LEU A 141 8.67 7.22 10.70
C LEU A 141 8.22 7.37 12.16
N ASN A 142 8.01 6.24 12.83
CA ASN A 142 7.59 6.13 14.23
C ASN A 142 6.39 7.02 14.61
N ASP A 143 5.48 7.28 13.67
CA ASP A 143 4.35 8.19 13.81
C ASP A 143 4.71 9.61 14.29
N LYS A 144 5.97 10.03 14.11
CA LYS A 144 6.48 11.32 14.60
C LYS A 144 7.19 12.14 13.55
N TYR A 145 7.89 11.47 12.64
CA TYR A 145 8.74 12.16 11.67
C TYR A 145 8.20 11.94 10.28
N ASP A 146 7.67 12.99 9.67
CA ASP A 146 7.24 12.93 8.28
C ASP A 146 8.39 13.45 7.40
N PHE A 147 8.62 12.83 6.26
CA PHE A 147 9.68 13.25 5.34
C PHE A 147 9.17 13.31 3.92
N ARG A 148 9.77 14.19 3.11
CA ARG A 148 9.52 14.26 1.68
C ARG A 148 10.78 14.63 0.93
N PHE A 149 11.04 13.88 -0.12
CA PHE A 149 12.08 14.14 -1.09
C PHE A 149 11.51 14.10 -2.50
N THR A 150 11.64 15.21 -3.24
CA THR A 150 11.14 15.38 -4.61
C THR A 150 12.19 16.08 -5.47
N PRO A 151 13.04 15.33 -6.19
CA PRO A 151 13.82 15.89 -7.29
C PRO A 151 12.92 16.18 -8.51
N ASP A 152 13.36 17.09 -9.37
CA ASP A 152 12.79 17.36 -10.69
C ASP A 152 13.90 17.26 -11.72
N PHE A 153 13.67 16.44 -12.74
CA PHE A 153 14.57 16.23 -13.88
C PHE A 153 14.01 16.83 -15.18
N GLY A 154 12.96 17.65 -15.10
CA GLY A 154 12.32 18.29 -16.25
C GLY A 154 13.16 19.39 -16.90
N ASN A 155 12.91 19.65 -18.19
CA ASN A 155 13.56 20.69 -19.00
C ASN A 155 15.10 20.59 -19.05
N GLY A 156 15.65 19.37 -18.98
CA GLY A 156 17.10 19.15 -19.08
C GLY A 156 17.90 19.61 -17.85
N ASN A 157 17.24 20.01 -16.77
CA ASN A 157 17.87 20.46 -15.53
C ASN A 157 17.48 19.55 -14.37
N THR A 158 18.43 19.31 -13.46
CA THR A 158 18.18 18.58 -12.22
C THR A 158 18.14 19.54 -11.06
N GLN A 159 17.06 19.51 -10.28
CA GLN A 159 16.93 20.32 -9.07
C GLN A 159 16.14 19.58 -7.99
N ILE A 160 16.35 19.96 -6.75
CA ILE A 160 15.54 19.50 -5.62
C ILE A 160 14.38 20.48 -5.42
N ILE A 161 13.14 20.00 -5.50
CA ILE A 161 11.91 20.76 -5.22
C ILE A 161 11.64 20.76 -3.71
N ASP A 162 11.56 19.56 -3.12
CA ASP A 162 11.36 19.35 -1.69
C ASP A 162 12.44 18.39 -1.17
N ALA A 163 13.02 18.70 -0.03
CA ALA A 163 13.89 17.83 0.77
C ALA A 163 13.81 18.29 2.22
N TYR A 164 12.80 17.79 2.94
CA TYR A 164 12.56 18.20 4.33
C TYR A 164 12.08 17.04 5.20
N ILE A 165 12.18 17.28 6.51
CA ILE A 165 11.63 16.45 7.58
C ILE A 165 10.76 17.34 8.49
N ASP A 166 9.60 16.84 8.88
CA ASP A 166 8.71 17.40 9.89
C ASP A 166 8.79 16.54 11.15
N ALA A 167 9.13 17.15 12.29
CA ALA A 167 9.01 16.52 13.61
C ALA A 167 7.69 16.97 14.26
N ARG A 168 6.78 16.03 14.50
CA ARG A 168 5.52 16.25 15.23
C ARG A 168 5.78 16.19 16.74
N LEU A 169 5.72 17.34 17.41
CA LEU A 169 5.90 17.41 18.87
C LEU A 169 4.56 17.28 19.62
N SER A 170 3.48 17.78 19.02
CA SER A 170 2.10 17.61 19.49
C SER A 170 1.14 17.58 18.30
N PRO A 171 -0.14 17.20 18.48
CA PRO A 171 -1.13 17.21 17.38
C PRO A 171 -1.26 18.57 16.68
N SER A 172 -0.96 19.67 17.38
CA SER A 172 -1.09 21.04 16.88
C SER A 172 0.26 21.71 16.57
N PHE A 173 1.39 21.04 16.83
CA PHE A 173 2.72 21.66 16.69
C PHE A 173 3.73 20.72 16.02
N LYS A 174 4.30 21.20 14.91
CA LYS A 174 5.36 20.53 14.16
C LYS A 174 6.48 21.50 13.79
N ILE A 175 7.70 20.99 13.75
CA ILE A 175 8.88 21.73 13.30
C ILE A 175 9.34 21.12 11.98
N ARG A 176 9.49 21.94 10.94
CA ARG A 176 10.00 21.55 9.62
C ARG A 176 11.44 22.02 9.46
N ALA A 177 12.31 21.13 8.99
CA ALA A 177 13.68 21.45 8.61
C ALA A 177 14.00 20.91 7.22
N GLY A 178 14.65 21.73 6.39
CA GLY A 178 15.13 21.36 5.05
C GLY A 178 14.73 22.35 3.96
N LYS A 179 14.85 21.91 2.71
CA LYS A 179 14.43 22.67 1.53
C LYS A 179 12.95 22.37 1.25
N TYR A 180 12.17 23.41 1.15
CA TYR A 180 10.77 23.38 0.74
C TYR A 180 10.46 24.71 0.07
N LYS A 181 9.40 24.74 -0.75
CA LYS A 181 8.93 25.98 -1.37
C LYS A 181 8.25 26.89 -0.33
#